data_AF-A0A0B1THX8-F1
#
_entry.id   AF-A0A0B1THX8-F1
#
_cell.length_a   1.000
_cell.length_b   1.000
_cell.length_c   1.000
_cell.angle_alpha   90.00
_cell.angle_beta   90.00
_cell.angle_gamma   90.00
#
_symmetry.space_group_name_H-M   'P 1'
#
loop_
_entity.id
_entity.type
_entity.pdbx_description
1 polymer ?
#
loop_
_entity_poly.entity_id
_entity_poly.type
_entity_poly.pdbx_seq_one_letter_code
_entity_poly.pdbx_strand_id
1 'polypeptide(L)'
;MPILDWLPRYNFKRDLVSDIIGGLTTGIMHVPQGIAYSALAGVDPVYGLYSSCFPAFFYMFFGTSRHCSIGSFAVVALMAGVANDNVMATHGTGVVELSRSSASLPFNVTTHYNVTPIQVATTLTFAIGIWQILCALLRLQFVMTYFSDPLVSGFTTGAAVHVLLAQIDDIMGVRVPKASGPER
;
A
#
# COMPACT_ATOMS: atom_id res chain seq x y z
N MET A 1 24.70 -9.43 -8.12
CA MET A 1 24.14 -8.58 -7.05
C MET A 1 24.57 -7.14 -7.33
N PRO A 2 23.68 -6.27 -7.84
CA PRO A 2 24.03 -4.93 -8.31
C PRO A 2 24.67 -4.05 -7.22
N ILE A 3 24.43 -4.34 -5.93
CA ILE A 3 25.07 -3.65 -4.81
C ILE A 3 26.60 -3.74 -4.79
N LEU A 4 27.17 -4.83 -5.28
CA LEU A 4 28.62 -5.03 -5.29
C LEU A 4 29.32 -4.25 -6.40
N ASP A 5 28.61 -3.81 -7.45
CA ASP A 5 29.19 -3.03 -8.53
C ASP A 5 29.25 -1.53 -8.20
N TRP A 6 28.27 -1.07 -7.40
CA TRP A 6 28.06 0.35 -7.18
C TRP A 6 28.67 0.84 -5.87
N LEU A 7 28.73 0.00 -4.83
CA LEU A 7 29.30 0.32 -3.52
C LEU A 7 30.83 0.61 -3.56
N PRO A 8 31.67 -0.10 -4.35
CA PRO A 8 33.12 0.16 -4.38
C PRO A 8 33.49 1.47 -5.08
N ARG A 9 32.60 2.01 -5.92
CA ARG A 9 32.80 3.26 -6.66
C ARG A 9 32.21 4.49 -5.95
N TYR A 10 31.77 4.32 -4.70
CA TYR A 10 31.07 5.36 -3.94
C TYR A 10 32.04 6.31 -3.24
N ASN A 11 31.87 7.61 -3.48
CA ASN A 11 32.70 8.65 -2.87
C ASN A 11 32.10 9.10 -1.53
N PHE A 12 32.39 8.34 -0.47
CA PHE A 12 31.88 8.55 0.89
C PHE A 12 32.05 9.98 1.44
N LYS A 13 33.06 10.73 1.00
CA LYS A 13 33.32 12.09 1.52
C LYS A 13 32.40 13.17 0.94
N ARG A 14 31.85 12.97 -0.26
CA ARG A 14 31.05 13.99 -0.96
C ARG A 14 29.57 13.66 -0.94
N ASP A 15 29.23 12.40 -1.18
CA ASP A 15 27.85 12.02 -1.48
C ASP A 15 27.09 11.58 -0.20
N LEU A 16 27.81 11.21 0.88
CA LEU A 16 27.20 10.75 2.14
C LEU A 16 26.31 11.82 2.80
N VAL A 17 26.72 13.09 2.77
CA VAL A 17 25.93 14.18 3.36
C VAL A 17 24.64 14.40 2.57
N SER A 18 24.72 14.34 1.24
CA SER A 18 23.56 14.46 0.36
C SER A 18 22.58 13.29 0.56
N ASP A 19 23.11 12.08 0.71
CA ASP A 19 22.29 10.87 0.89
C ASP A 19 21.62 10.83 2.27
N ILE A 20 22.30 11.29 3.33
CA ILE A 20 21.71 11.41 4.68
C ILE A 20 20.56 12.42 4.67
N ILE A 21 20.76 13.60 4.10
CA ILE A 21 19.72 14.64 4.04
C ILE A 21 18.55 14.17 3.15
N GLY A 22 18.84 13.55 2.02
CA GLY A 22 17.83 13.00 1.12
C GLY A 22 17.03 11.86 1.76
N GLY A 23 17.71 10.93 2.44
CA GLY A 23 17.09 9.82 3.16
C GLY A 23 16.23 10.29 4.32
N LEU A 24 16.71 11.25 5.12
CA LEU A 24 15.95 11.85 6.22
C LEU A 24 14.69 12.57 5.71
N THR A 25 14.83 13.37 4.65
CA THR A 25 13.70 14.10 4.03
C THR A 25 12.66 13.13 3.49
N THR A 26 13.10 12.08 2.79
CA THR A 26 12.21 11.05 2.23
C THR A 26 11.52 10.25 3.34
N GLY A 27 12.25 9.90 4.41
CA GLY A 27 11.69 9.23 5.59
C GLY A 27 10.63 10.07 6.29
N ILE A 28 10.86 11.36 6.48
CA ILE A 28 9.89 12.30 7.06
C ILE A 28 8.61 12.37 6.20
N MET A 29 8.73 12.37 4.87
CA MET A 29 7.56 12.35 3.98
C MET A 29 6.80 11.01 4.02
N HIS A 30 7.49 9.88 4.18
CA HIS A 30 6.86 8.57 4.16
C HIS A 30 5.97 8.29 5.39
N VAL A 31 6.25 8.89 6.55
CA VAL A 31 5.46 8.67 7.77
C VAL A 31 3.98 9.09 7.61
N PRO A 32 3.65 10.35 7.29
CA PRO A 32 2.25 10.74 7.09
C PRO A 32 1.64 10.07 5.86
N GLN A 33 2.42 9.89 4.79
CA GLN A 33 1.97 9.23 3.56
C GLN A 33 1.55 7.77 3.81
N GLY A 34 2.33 7.02 4.57
CA GLY A 34 2.05 5.64 4.93
C GLY A 34 0.77 5.51 5.76
N ILE A 35 0.60 6.38 6.76
CA ILE A 35 -0.59 6.43 7.62
C ILE A 35 -1.85 6.72 6.80
N ALA A 36 -1.80 7.74 5.92
CA ALA A 36 -2.92 8.09 5.05
C ALA A 36 -3.29 6.91 4.14
N TYR A 37 -2.32 6.25 3.51
CA TYR A 37 -2.60 5.17 2.57
C TYR A 37 -3.10 3.90 3.25
N SER A 38 -2.67 3.56 4.45
CA SER A 38 -3.31 2.46 5.22
C SER A 38 -4.78 2.72 5.50
N ALA A 39 -5.15 3.98 5.80
CA ALA A 39 -6.56 4.35 6.01
C ALA A 39 -7.39 4.25 4.72
N LEU A 40 -6.77 4.50 3.55
CA LEU A 40 -7.42 4.27 2.25
C LEU A 40 -7.60 2.78 1.95
N ALA A 41 -6.67 1.94 2.36
CA ALA A 41 -6.73 0.48 2.18
C ALA A 41 -7.64 -0.24 3.20
N GLY A 42 -8.18 0.46 4.20
CA GLY A 42 -9.06 -0.12 5.22
C GLY A 42 -8.33 -0.98 6.27
N VAL A 43 -7.02 -0.75 6.45
CA VAL A 43 -6.18 -1.44 7.46
C VAL A 43 -5.63 -0.46 8.48
N ASP A 44 -5.24 -0.96 9.66
CA ASP A 44 -4.71 -0.09 10.72
C ASP A 44 -3.45 0.68 10.27
N PRO A 45 -3.26 1.93 10.76
CA PRO A 45 -2.12 2.79 10.39
C PRO A 45 -0.73 2.16 10.53
N VAL A 46 -0.58 1.25 11.49
CA VAL A 46 0.67 0.57 11.78
C VAL A 46 1.16 -0.25 10.58
N TYR A 47 0.24 -0.85 9.82
CA TYR A 47 0.58 -1.66 8.65
C TYR A 47 1.06 -0.81 7.45
N GLY A 48 0.61 0.44 7.34
CA GLY A 48 1.13 1.40 6.35
C GLY A 48 2.59 1.79 6.60
N LEU A 49 2.98 1.86 7.88
CA LEU A 49 4.36 2.13 8.25
C LEU A 49 5.27 0.92 7.98
N TYR A 50 4.78 -0.31 8.21
CA TYR A 50 5.51 -1.52 7.84
C TYR A 50 5.70 -1.63 6.31
N SER A 51 4.66 -1.34 5.53
CA SER A 51 4.74 -1.45 4.06
C SER A 51 5.62 -0.39 3.40
N SER A 52 5.96 0.71 4.09
CA SER A 52 6.87 1.74 3.57
C SER A 52 8.33 1.54 4.01
N CYS A 53 8.57 0.93 5.17
CA CYS A 53 9.92 0.71 5.68
C CYS A 53 10.58 -0.55 5.12
N PHE A 54 9.88 -1.70 5.15
CA PHE A 54 10.48 -2.98 4.75
C PHE A 54 10.88 -3.03 3.27
N PRO A 55 10.06 -2.58 2.30
CA PRO A 55 10.44 -2.63 0.89
C PRO A 55 11.66 -1.77 0.55
N ALA A 56 11.83 -0.61 1.21
CA ALA A 56 13.01 0.23 1.02
C ALA A 56 14.30 -0.49 1.48
N PHE A 57 14.23 -1.21 2.60
CA PHE A 57 15.35 -2.03 3.08
C PHE A 57 15.69 -3.18 2.11
N PHE A 58 14.68 -3.91 1.61
CA PHE A 58 14.91 -4.97 0.63
C PHE A 58 15.39 -4.44 -0.73
N TYR A 59 14.89 -3.28 -1.16
CA TYR A 59 15.33 -2.63 -2.40
C TYR A 59 16.82 -2.24 -2.35
N MET A 60 17.37 -1.93 -1.18
CA MET A 60 18.80 -1.64 -1.05
C MET A 60 19.68 -2.80 -1.55
N PHE A 61 19.33 -4.06 -1.25
CA PHE A 61 20.16 -5.21 -1.62
C PHE A 61 20.00 -5.62 -3.09
N PHE A 62 18.77 -5.55 -3.61
CA PHE A 62 18.41 -6.07 -4.93
C PHE A 62 18.24 -4.98 -6.00
N GLY A 63 18.24 -3.71 -5.61
CA GLY A 63 17.97 -2.56 -6.47
C GLY A 63 19.12 -2.27 -7.44
N THR A 64 18.74 -1.95 -8.68
CA THR A 64 19.66 -1.56 -9.75
C THR A 64 19.86 -0.05 -9.86
N SER A 65 19.00 0.76 -9.24
CA SER A 65 19.03 2.23 -9.31
C SER A 65 19.30 2.87 -7.95
N ARG A 66 20.29 3.76 -7.90
CA ARG A 66 20.75 4.43 -6.66
C ARG A 66 19.80 5.51 -6.14
N HIS A 67 19.01 6.13 -7.02
CA HIS A 67 18.20 7.32 -6.68
C HIS A 67 16.69 7.01 -6.57
N CYS A 68 16.30 5.74 -6.77
CA CYS A 68 14.89 5.35 -6.70
C CYS A 68 14.52 5.02 -5.25
N SER A 69 13.64 5.82 -4.65
CA SER A 69 13.02 5.50 -3.37
C SER A 69 11.74 4.72 -3.64
N ILE A 70 11.69 3.48 -3.16
CA ILE A 70 10.48 2.65 -3.24
C ILE A 70 9.65 2.89 -1.98
N GLY A 71 8.35 3.09 -2.19
CA GLY A 71 7.41 3.38 -1.11
C GLY A 71 5.99 2.98 -1.46
N SER A 72 5.05 3.34 -0.58
CA SER A 72 3.63 3.12 -0.75
C SER A 72 3.03 4.10 -1.76
N PHE A 73 2.15 3.64 -2.65
CA PHE A 73 1.48 4.45 -3.68
C PHE A 73 -0.03 4.58 -3.41
N ALA A 74 -0.59 5.77 -3.60
CA ALA A 74 -2.01 6.08 -3.34
C ALA A 74 -2.96 5.18 -4.14
N VAL A 75 -2.71 5.01 -5.43
CA VAL A 75 -3.57 4.21 -6.34
C VAL A 75 -3.62 2.76 -5.89
N VAL A 76 -2.48 2.19 -5.50
CA VAL A 76 -2.41 0.79 -5.03
C VAL A 76 -3.18 0.64 -3.72
N ALA A 77 -3.10 1.63 -2.82
CA ALA A 77 -3.83 1.63 -1.56
C ALA A 77 -5.35 1.69 -1.78
N LEU A 78 -5.82 2.54 -2.70
CA LEU A 78 -7.23 2.62 -3.07
C LEU A 78 -7.74 1.31 -3.68
N MET A 79 -6.99 0.74 -4.63
CA MET A 79 -7.38 -0.54 -5.26
C MET A 79 -7.39 -1.70 -4.25
N ALA A 80 -6.42 -1.72 -3.32
CA ALA A 80 -6.41 -2.69 -2.23
C ALA A 80 -7.60 -2.50 -1.28
N GLY A 81 -7.99 -1.25 -0.98
CA GLY A 81 -9.18 -0.94 -0.20
C GLY A 81 -10.47 -1.44 -0.86
N VAL A 82 -10.64 -1.15 -2.16
CA VAL A 82 -11.79 -1.65 -2.95
C VAL A 82 -11.84 -3.18 -2.96
N ALA A 83 -10.70 -3.85 -3.15
CA ALA A 83 -10.62 -5.30 -3.09
C ALA A 83 -10.98 -5.84 -1.69
N ASN A 84 -10.49 -5.18 -0.63
CA ASN A 84 -10.82 -5.54 0.75
C ASN A 84 -12.32 -5.40 1.03
N ASP A 85 -12.93 -4.28 0.64
CA ASP A 85 -14.37 -4.04 0.78
C ASP A 85 -15.21 -5.09 0.06
N ASN A 86 -14.84 -5.45 -1.18
CA ASN A 86 -15.53 -6.48 -1.96
C ASN A 86 -15.48 -7.86 -1.29
N VAL A 87 -14.32 -8.23 -0.72
CA VAL A 87 -14.15 -9.51 -0.01
C VAL A 87 -14.92 -9.50 1.31
N MET A 88 -14.86 -8.39 2.06
CA MET A 88 -15.58 -8.22 3.32
C MET A 88 -17.11 -8.18 3.13
N ALA A 89 -17.61 -7.61 2.03
CA ALA A 89 -19.03 -7.64 1.70
C ALA A 89 -19.54 -9.08 1.46
N THR A 90 -18.68 -9.96 0.96
CA THR A 90 -19.03 -11.35 0.62
C THR A 90 -18.81 -12.32 1.78
N HIS A 91 -17.78 -12.10 2.61
CA HIS A 91 -17.33 -13.05 3.65
C HIS A 91 -17.35 -12.47 5.08
N GLY A 92 -17.76 -11.21 5.26
CA GLY A 92 -17.73 -10.48 6.53
C GLY A 92 -18.91 -10.74 7.46
N THR A 93 -19.60 -11.87 7.34
CA THR A 93 -20.64 -12.29 8.29
C THR A 93 -19.99 -12.67 9.62
N GLY A 94 -19.70 -11.67 10.44
CA GLY A 94 -19.28 -11.85 11.83
C GLY A 94 -20.44 -12.37 12.67
N VAL A 95 -20.18 -13.38 13.49
CA VAL A 95 -21.15 -13.85 14.49
C VAL A 95 -21.09 -12.88 15.66
N VAL A 96 -22.22 -12.22 15.94
CA VAL A 96 -22.36 -11.36 17.12
C VAL A 96 -22.75 -12.26 18.30
N GLU A 97 -21.79 -12.62 19.14
CA GLU A 97 -22.11 -13.36 20.37
C GLU A 97 -22.54 -12.40 21.47
N LEU A 98 -23.79 -12.56 21.90
CA LEU A 98 -24.43 -11.70 22.88
C LEU A 98 -24.16 -12.22 24.31
N SER A 99 -22.98 -12.05 24.91
CA SER A 99 -22.68 -12.59 26.25
C SER A 99 -23.05 -11.64 27.42
N ARG A 100 -24.03 -12.04 28.24
CA ARG A 100 -24.50 -11.28 29.43
C ARG A 100 -23.88 -11.84 30.71
N SER A 101 -22.97 -11.10 31.32
CA SER A 101 -22.53 -11.38 32.70
C SER A 101 -23.42 -10.63 33.69
N SER A 102 -24.07 -11.36 34.60
CA SER A 102 -25.05 -10.86 35.57
C SER A 102 -24.51 -9.81 36.54
N ALA A 103 -23.19 -9.65 36.64
CA ALA A 103 -22.51 -8.87 37.68
C ALA A 103 -22.01 -7.48 37.25
N SER A 104 -22.04 -7.14 35.96
CA SER A 104 -21.64 -5.80 35.48
C SER A 104 -22.54 -5.35 34.33
N LEU A 105 -23.26 -4.25 34.51
CA LEU A 105 -23.87 -3.50 33.42
C LEU A 105 -22.72 -2.77 32.69
N PRO A 106 -22.18 -3.32 31.58
CA PRO A 106 -22.90 -3.38 30.31
C PRO A 106 -22.79 -4.72 29.55
N PHE A 107 -23.53 -4.81 28.45
CA PHE A 107 -23.53 -5.92 27.50
C PHE A 107 -22.15 -6.06 26.82
N ASN A 108 -21.47 -7.22 26.91
CA ASN A 108 -20.18 -7.44 26.26
C ASN A 108 -20.40 -7.99 24.84
N VAL A 109 -20.41 -7.09 23.84
CA VAL A 109 -20.48 -7.45 22.42
C VAL A 109 -19.10 -7.95 21.98
N THR A 110 -18.93 -9.27 21.86
CA THR A 110 -17.75 -9.83 21.19
C THR A 110 -18.14 -10.18 19.75
N THR A 111 -17.75 -9.34 18.81
CA THR A 111 -17.87 -9.61 17.37
C THR A 111 -16.68 -10.44 16.92
N HIS A 112 -16.89 -11.73 16.67
CA HIS A 112 -15.86 -12.56 16.04
C HIS A 112 -15.99 -12.43 14.52
N TYR A 113 -15.12 -11.63 13.92
CA TYR A 113 -15.00 -11.59 12.46
C TYR A 113 -14.28 -12.86 11.99
N ASN A 114 -14.94 -13.65 11.15
CA ASN A 114 -14.29 -14.81 10.53
C ASN A 114 -13.17 -14.39 9.57
N VAL A 115 -13.23 -13.17 9.04
CA VAL A 115 -12.24 -12.59 8.13
C VAL A 115 -11.90 -11.19 8.59
N THR A 116 -10.62 -10.95 8.83
CA THR A 116 -10.09 -9.62 9.19
C THR A 116 -9.54 -8.90 7.95
N PRO A 117 -9.60 -7.56 7.89
CA PRO A 117 -9.10 -6.80 6.74
C PRO A 117 -7.59 -7.03 6.50
N ILE A 118 -6.83 -7.27 7.57
CA ILE A 118 -5.40 -7.58 7.47
C ILE A 118 -5.14 -8.96 6.81
N GLN A 119 -6.00 -9.95 7.03
CA GLN A 119 -5.89 -11.25 6.35
C GLN A 119 -6.16 -11.13 4.85
N VAL A 120 -7.10 -10.28 4.45
CA VAL A 120 -7.36 -10.01 3.02
C VAL A 120 -6.17 -9.26 2.40
N ALA A 121 -5.69 -8.21 3.06
CA ALA A 121 -4.55 -7.44 2.57
C ALA A 121 -3.27 -8.28 2.43
N THR A 122 -2.99 -9.18 3.38
CA THR A 122 -1.81 -10.05 3.34
C THR A 122 -1.90 -11.13 2.27
N THR A 123 -3.08 -11.76 2.09
CA THR A 123 -3.28 -12.74 1.01
C THR A 123 -3.21 -12.09 -0.37
N LEU A 124 -3.78 -10.89 -0.53
CA LEU A 124 -3.68 -10.10 -1.76
C LEU A 124 -2.22 -9.75 -2.07
N THR A 125 -1.48 -9.24 -1.09
CA THR A 125 -0.06 -8.89 -1.24
C THR A 125 0.79 -10.10 -1.61
N PHE A 126 0.53 -11.24 -0.97
CA PHE A 126 1.22 -12.49 -1.26
C PHE A 126 0.94 -12.99 -2.68
N ALA A 127 -0.32 -12.96 -3.12
CA ALA A 127 -0.72 -13.32 -4.48
C ALA A 127 -0.06 -12.40 -5.54
N ILE A 128 -0.01 -11.10 -5.28
CA ILE A 128 0.70 -10.13 -6.13
C ILE A 128 2.19 -10.47 -6.22
N GLY A 129 2.83 -10.88 -5.12
CA GLY A 129 4.23 -11.30 -5.10
C GLY A 129 4.47 -12.55 -5.98
N ILE A 130 3.60 -13.56 -5.89
CA ILE A 130 3.68 -14.74 -6.76
C ILE A 130 3.50 -14.34 -8.22
N TRP A 131 2.52 -13.48 -8.51
CA TRP A 131 2.27 -12.98 -9.86
C TRP A 131 3.48 -12.23 -10.42
N GLN A 132 4.11 -11.37 -9.62
CA GLN A 132 5.33 -10.65 -10.00
C GLN A 132 6.49 -11.61 -10.31
N ILE A 133 6.68 -12.65 -9.50
CA ILE A 133 7.71 -13.68 -9.75
C ILE A 133 7.40 -14.44 -11.04
N LEU A 134 6.14 -14.82 -11.27
CA LEU A 134 5.72 -15.50 -12.49
C LEU A 134 5.97 -14.64 -13.74
N CYS A 135 5.59 -13.36 -13.71
CA CYS A 135 5.86 -12.41 -14.78
C CYS A 135 7.37 -12.21 -15.01
N ALA A 136 8.17 -12.20 -13.94
CA ALA A 136 9.63 -12.12 -14.03
C ALA A 136 10.25 -13.36 -14.68
N LEU A 137 9.78 -14.57 -14.33
CA LEU A 137 10.23 -15.83 -14.94
C LEU A 137 9.89 -15.91 -16.43
N LEU A 138 8.70 -15.46 -16.81
CA LEU A 138 8.27 -15.37 -18.20
C LEU A 138 8.96 -14.22 -18.96
N ARG A 139 9.83 -13.43 -18.31
CA ARG A 139 10.51 -12.24 -18.86
C ARG A 139 9.55 -11.25 -19.52
N LEU A 140 8.34 -11.12 -18.97
CA LEU A 140 7.32 -10.19 -19.47
C LEU A 140 7.72 -8.70 -19.32
N GLN A 141 8.87 -8.41 -18.71
CA GLN A 141 9.46 -7.07 -18.66
C GLN A 141 9.54 -6.42 -20.05
N PHE A 142 9.77 -7.20 -21.10
CA PHE A 142 9.78 -6.70 -22.48
C PHE A 142 8.46 -6.02 -22.85
N VAL A 143 7.31 -6.57 -22.45
CA VAL A 143 5.99 -6.03 -22.76
C VAL A 143 5.77 -4.65 -22.13
N MET A 144 6.29 -4.43 -20.92
CA MET A 144 6.23 -3.12 -20.26
C MET A 144 7.02 -2.06 -21.03
N THR A 145 8.11 -2.45 -21.69
CA THR A 145 8.90 -1.55 -22.57
C THR A 145 8.15 -1.18 -23.86
N TYR A 146 7.11 -1.94 -24.24
CA TYR A 146 6.28 -1.63 -25.43
C TYR A 146 5.08 -0.74 -25.14
N PHE A 147 4.82 -0.38 -23.88
CA PHE A 147 3.78 0.60 -23.62
C PHE A 147 4.17 1.93 -24.22
N SER A 148 3.27 2.48 -25.05
CA SER A 148 3.49 3.76 -25.69
C SER A 148 3.47 4.88 -24.64
N ASP A 149 4.33 5.88 -24.80
CA ASP A 149 4.37 7.04 -23.89
C ASP A 149 2.98 7.69 -23.70
N PRO A 150 2.12 7.82 -24.73
CA PRO A 150 0.75 8.31 -24.56
C PRO A 150 -0.13 7.44 -23.65
N LEU A 151 0.05 6.12 -23.67
CA LEU A 151 -0.71 5.19 -22.83
C LEU A 151 -0.30 5.31 -21.36
N VAL A 152 0.99 5.36 -21.08
CA VAL A 152 1.51 5.53 -19.71
C VAL A 152 1.10 6.89 -19.15
N SER A 153 1.18 7.95 -19.98
CA SER A 153 0.73 9.29 -19.61
C SER A 153 -0.78 9.36 -19.35
N GLY A 154 -1.59 8.75 -20.22
CA GLY A 154 -3.04 8.66 -20.06
C GLY A 154 -3.45 7.91 -18.80
N PHE A 155 -2.83 6.75 -18.53
CA PHE A 155 -3.06 5.97 -17.30
C PHE A 155 -2.67 6.77 -16.05
N THR A 156 -1.51 7.42 -16.06
CA THR A 156 -1.04 8.22 -14.91
C THR A 156 -1.96 9.42 -14.65
N THR A 157 -2.42 10.10 -15.70
CA THR A 157 -3.36 11.22 -15.59
C THR A 157 -4.71 10.75 -15.04
N GLY A 158 -5.25 9.64 -15.56
CA GLY A 158 -6.49 9.04 -15.05
C GLY A 158 -6.36 8.61 -13.59
N ALA A 159 -5.24 7.98 -13.23
CA ALA A 159 -4.95 7.57 -11.86
C ALA A 159 -4.82 8.78 -10.92
N ALA A 160 -4.20 9.88 -11.37
CA ALA A 160 -4.10 11.12 -10.60
C ALA A 160 -5.48 11.76 -10.34
N VAL A 161 -6.34 11.84 -11.37
CA VAL A 161 -7.73 12.31 -11.21
C VAL A 161 -8.50 11.39 -10.27
N HIS A 162 -8.33 10.07 -10.39
CA HIS A 162 -8.98 9.10 -9.51
C HIS A 162 -8.54 9.27 -8.05
N VAL A 163 -7.24 9.47 -7.79
CA VAL A 163 -6.73 9.74 -6.45
C VAL A 163 -7.28 11.06 -5.91
N LEU A 164 -7.31 12.13 -6.71
CA LEU A 164 -7.86 13.42 -6.29
C LEU A 164 -9.34 13.31 -5.88
N LEU A 165 -10.14 12.60 -6.69
CA LEU A 165 -11.54 12.34 -6.36
C LEU A 165 -11.68 11.47 -5.11
N ALA A 166 -10.83 10.47 -4.93
CA ALA A 166 -10.87 9.62 -3.74
C ALA A 166 -10.44 10.34 -2.45
N GLN A 167 -9.68 11.44 -2.55
CA GLN A 167 -9.31 12.29 -1.40
C GLN A 167 -10.30 13.42 -1.12
N ILE A 168 -11.24 13.73 -2.04
CA ILE A 168 -12.12 14.90 -1.90
C ILE A 168 -13.06 14.76 -0.70
N ASP A 169 -13.53 13.54 -0.42
CA ASP A 169 -14.43 13.24 0.69
C ASP A 169 -13.73 13.43 2.04
N ASP A 170 -12.46 13.02 2.13
CA ASP A 170 -11.61 13.21 3.30
C ASP A 170 -11.30 14.70 3.55
N ILE A 171 -11.17 15.51 2.49
CA ILE A 171 -10.96 16.97 2.56
C ILE A 171 -12.24 17.71 2.97
N MET A 172 -13.39 17.30 2.44
CA MET A 172 -14.69 17.93 2.70
C MET A 172 -15.26 17.57 4.08
N GLY A 173 -14.63 16.64 4.80
CA GLY A 173 -14.99 16.25 6.17
C GLY A 173 -16.34 15.54 6.27
N VAL A 174 -16.94 15.16 5.14
CA VAL A 174 -18.17 14.39 5.09
C VAL A 174 -17.76 12.92 5.17
N ARG A 175 -18.23 12.22 6.23
CA ARG A 175 -18.07 10.77 6.33
C ARG A 175 -19.02 10.10 5.33
N VAL A 176 -18.64 10.09 4.06
CA VAL A 176 -19.36 9.33 3.05
C VAL A 176 -18.98 7.86 3.25
N PRO A 177 -19.96 6.93 3.36
CA PRO A 177 -19.66 5.50 3.33
C PRO A 177 -18.91 5.19 2.03
N LYS A 178 -17.70 4.65 2.14
CA LYS A 178 -16.91 4.24 0.97
C LYS A 178 -17.69 3.14 0.23
N ALA A 179 -18.35 3.51 -0.86
CA ALA A 179 -19.07 2.59 -1.73
C ALA A 179 -18.13 2.10 -2.83
N SER A 180 -17.74 0.84 -2.73
CA SER A 180 -16.91 0.16 -3.74
C SER A 180 -17.80 -0.42 -4.84
N GLY A 181 -18.00 0.31 -5.94
CA GLY A 181 -18.68 -0.16 -7.15
C GLY A 181 -19.04 0.96 -8.14
N PRO A 182 -19.11 0.71 -9.46
CA PRO A 182 -19.81 1.60 -10.36
C PRO A 182 -21.31 1.43 -10.07
N GLU A 183 -21.95 2.49 -9.56
CA GLU A 183 -23.36 2.54 -9.18
C GLU A 183 -23.73 1.86 -7.86
N ARG A 184 -23.67 2.64 -6.76
CA ARG A 184 -24.68 2.62 -5.69
C ARG A 184 -24.73 3.97 -4.99
#